data_AF-E7RCN2-F1
#
_entry.id   AF-E7RCN2-F1
#
_cell.length_a   1.000
_cell.length_b   1.000
_cell.length_c   1.000
_cell.angle_alpha   90.00
_cell.angle_beta   90.00
_cell.angle_gamma   90.00
#
_symmetry.space_group_name_H-M   'P 1'
#
loop_
_entity.id
_entity.type
_entity.pdbx_description
1 polymer ?
#
loop_
_entity_poly.entity_id
_entity_poly.type
_entity_poly.pdbx_seq_one_letter_code
_entity_poly.pdbx_strand_id
1 'polypeptide(L)'
;MNYAIHKLDRTEEFISLLLETQTMEELKQVAEKDTYECPYCQETLHVRGGNIRECHFFHLYNKSCDASRQMEKSYRQYKKQIKRESTKHSILVSIVKDELKTAATGKENIEIVEGYRVEKFNKHFPDLYVCIGSREWAFTILTELTENENNTYARNFRERHHYFQENGLESIWLFDKANFATEKNKRSLVMWEIEYLSSRESKEDLH
;
A
#
# COMPACT_ATOMS: atom_id res chain seq x y z
N MET A 1 -10.08 -12.73 -3.49
CA MET A 1 -8.68 -12.32 -3.72
C MET A 1 -8.52 -11.79 -5.13
N ASN A 2 -7.82 -10.66 -5.30
CA ASN A 2 -7.76 -9.93 -6.58
C ASN A 2 -6.48 -10.19 -7.38
N TYR A 3 -5.55 -10.98 -6.85
CA TYR A 3 -4.32 -11.35 -7.55
C TYR A 3 -3.90 -12.77 -7.18
N ALA A 4 -3.06 -13.39 -8.01
CA ALA A 4 -2.52 -14.73 -7.85
C ALA A 4 -1.06 -14.78 -8.34
N ILE A 5 -0.36 -15.88 -8.07
CA ILE A 5 0.95 -16.17 -8.69
C ILE A 5 0.72 -17.12 -9.85
N HIS A 6 1.21 -16.77 -11.04
CA HIS A 6 1.22 -17.69 -12.17
C HIS A 6 2.32 -18.76 -11.97
N LYS A 7 1.97 -20.05 -12.14
CA LYS A 7 2.86 -21.17 -11.73
C LYS A 7 4.17 -21.24 -12.50
N LEU A 8 4.16 -20.91 -13.79
CA LEU A 8 5.31 -21.16 -14.67
C LEU A 8 6.40 -20.09 -14.55
N ASP A 9 6.01 -18.82 -14.53
CA ASP A 9 6.90 -17.66 -14.57
C ASP A 9 6.97 -16.93 -13.22
N ARG A 10 6.17 -17.35 -12.23
CA ARG A 10 6.14 -16.82 -10.86
C ARG A 10 5.79 -15.33 -10.79
N THR A 11 5.08 -14.80 -11.78
CA THR A 11 4.65 -13.40 -11.82
C THR A 11 3.39 -13.19 -10.97
N GLU A 12 3.28 -12.00 -10.35
CA GLU A 12 2.03 -11.58 -9.69
C GLU A 12 1.03 -11.08 -10.74
N GLU A 13 -0.08 -11.77 -10.88
CA GLU A 13 -1.12 -11.40 -11.84
C GLU A 13 -2.38 -10.90 -11.14
N PHE A 14 -2.86 -9.74 -11.58
CA PHE A 14 -4.06 -9.11 -11.06
C PHE A 14 -5.25 -9.41 -11.97
N ILE A 15 -6.38 -9.79 -11.36
CA ILE A 15 -7.58 -10.15 -12.13
C ILE A 15 -8.09 -9.00 -13.00
N SER A 16 -7.94 -7.75 -12.56
CA SER A 16 -8.33 -6.59 -13.35
C SER A 16 -7.55 -6.48 -14.64
N LEU A 17 -6.23 -6.72 -14.59
CA LEU A 17 -5.34 -6.68 -15.77
C LEU A 17 -5.61 -7.86 -16.70
N LEU A 18 -5.85 -9.04 -16.13
CA LEU A 18 -6.18 -10.22 -16.91
C LEU A 18 -7.49 -10.05 -17.69
N LEU A 19 -8.49 -9.41 -17.09
CA LEU A 19 -9.76 -9.11 -17.76
C LEU A 19 -9.67 -8.06 -18.87
N GLU A 20 -8.56 -7.32 -18.98
CA GLU A 20 -8.32 -6.42 -20.12
C GLU A 20 -7.94 -7.21 -21.39
N THR A 21 -7.41 -8.42 -21.23
CA THR A 21 -6.87 -9.23 -22.33
C THR A 21 -7.61 -10.54 -22.56
N GLN A 22 -8.31 -11.06 -21.55
CA GLN A 22 -9.02 -12.33 -21.57
C GLN A 22 -10.45 -12.17 -21.07
N THR A 23 -11.34 -12.97 -21.64
CA THR A 23 -12.72 -13.09 -21.13
C THR A 23 -12.75 -13.85 -19.80
N MET A 24 -13.85 -13.70 -19.06
CA MET A 24 -14.04 -14.42 -17.80
C MET A 24 -14.05 -15.95 -18.00
N GLU A 25 -14.63 -16.41 -19.10
CA GLU A 25 -14.70 -17.83 -19.47
C GLU A 25 -13.31 -18.39 -19.78
N GLU A 26 -12.49 -17.67 -20.55
CA GLU A 26 -11.10 -18.05 -20.82
C GLU A 26 -10.29 -18.13 -19.52
N LEU A 27 -10.43 -17.13 -18.64
CA LEU A 27 -9.73 -17.13 -17.35
C LEU A 27 -10.15 -18.31 -16.45
N LYS A 28 -11.42 -18.68 -16.46
CA LYS A 28 -11.91 -19.88 -15.76
C LYS A 28 -11.24 -21.15 -16.31
N GLN A 29 -11.18 -21.31 -17.63
CA GLN A 29 -10.54 -22.45 -18.27
C GLN A 29 -9.03 -22.53 -17.99
N VAL A 30 -8.34 -21.38 -17.98
CA VAL A 30 -6.92 -21.32 -17.63
C VAL A 30 -6.70 -21.69 -16.16
N ALA A 31 -7.53 -21.17 -15.26
CA ALA A 31 -7.44 -21.47 -13.84
C ALA A 31 -7.78 -22.95 -13.51
N GLU A 32 -8.68 -23.58 -14.27
CA GLU A 32 -8.99 -25.01 -14.17
C GLU A 32 -7.80 -25.91 -14.53
N LYS A 33 -6.82 -25.42 -15.30
CA LYS A 33 -5.57 -26.13 -15.62
C LYS A 33 -4.50 -25.96 -14.54
N ASP A 34 -4.89 -25.62 -13.32
CA ASP A 34 -4.01 -25.39 -12.19
C ASP A 34 -2.95 -24.30 -12.46
N THR A 35 -3.26 -23.28 -13.26
CA THR A 35 -2.28 -22.25 -13.69
C THR A 35 -1.92 -21.25 -12.59
N TYR A 36 -2.82 -21.02 -11.63
CA TYR A 36 -2.69 -19.98 -10.62
C TYR A 36 -2.56 -20.53 -9.21
N GLU A 37 -1.68 -19.94 -8.41
CA GLU A 37 -1.45 -20.29 -7.01
C GLU A 37 -1.70 -19.12 -6.07
N CYS A 38 -2.11 -19.45 -4.85
CA CYS A 38 -2.14 -18.51 -3.75
C CYS A 38 -0.70 -18.11 -3.38
N PRO A 39 -0.36 -16.80 -3.36
CA PRO A 39 0.97 -16.36 -2.93
C PRO A 39 1.30 -16.74 -1.48
N TYR A 40 0.30 -17.10 -0.68
CA TYR A 40 0.46 -17.36 0.75
C TYR A 40 0.52 -18.84 1.11
N CYS A 41 -0.41 -19.64 0.61
CA CYS A 41 -0.45 -21.08 0.90
C CYS A 41 -0.03 -21.96 -0.28
N GLN A 42 0.30 -21.37 -1.43
CA GLN A 42 0.72 -22.05 -2.67
C GLN A 42 -0.32 -23.03 -3.23
N GLU A 43 -1.53 -23.03 -2.68
CA GLU A 43 -2.65 -23.83 -3.17
C GLU A 43 -3.17 -23.27 -4.50
N THR A 44 -3.63 -24.17 -5.38
CA THR A 44 -4.25 -23.77 -6.64
C THR A 44 -5.47 -22.89 -6.38
N LEU A 45 -5.57 -21.81 -7.17
CA LEU A 45 -6.71 -20.92 -7.21
C LEU A 45 -7.54 -21.13 -8.45
N HIS A 46 -8.84 -20.98 -8.28
CA HIS A 46 -9.80 -20.94 -9.37
C HIS A 46 -10.36 -19.52 -9.52
N VAL A 47 -10.98 -19.26 -10.67
CA VAL A 47 -11.62 -17.96 -10.96
C VAL A 47 -13.13 -18.10 -10.81
N ARG A 48 -13.74 -17.17 -10.07
CA ARG A 48 -15.20 -17.07 -9.93
C ARG A 48 -15.64 -15.65 -10.23
N GLY A 49 -16.70 -15.53 -11.01
CA GLY A 49 -17.30 -14.25 -11.38
C GLY A 49 -18.63 -14.49 -12.08
N GLY A 50 -19.48 -13.47 -12.08
CA GLY A 50 -20.76 -13.45 -12.81
C GLY A 50 -21.42 -12.07 -12.72
N ASN A 51 -22.64 -11.93 -13.23
CA ASN A 51 -23.31 -10.62 -13.36
C ASN A 51 -23.52 -9.86 -12.04
N ILE A 52 -23.48 -10.56 -10.90
CA ILE A 52 -23.74 -9.98 -9.56
C ILE A 52 -22.45 -9.83 -8.74
N ARG A 53 -21.43 -10.65 -8.99
CA ARG A 53 -20.19 -10.67 -8.22
C ARG A 53 -19.01 -10.43 -9.14
N GLU A 54 -18.22 -9.42 -8.80
CA GLU A 54 -16.94 -9.14 -9.46
C GLU A 54 -16.09 -10.40 -9.55
N CYS A 55 -15.39 -10.54 -10.67
CA CYS A 55 -14.46 -11.63 -10.89
C CYS A 55 -13.37 -11.60 -9.81
N HIS A 56 -13.04 -12.76 -9.23
CA HIS A 56 -12.00 -12.89 -8.22
C HIS A 56 -11.41 -14.31 -8.19
N PHE A 57 -10.18 -14.42 -7.71
CA PHE A 57 -9.55 -15.68 -7.40
C PHE A 57 -10.10 -16.22 -6.07
N PHE A 58 -10.34 -17.53 -6.03
CA PHE A 58 -10.85 -18.23 -4.86
C PHE A 58 -10.25 -19.63 -4.71
N HIS A 59 -10.16 -20.09 -3.47
CA HIS A 59 -9.76 -21.45 -3.12
C HIS A 59 -10.97 -22.41 -3.26
N LEU A 60 -10.73 -23.70 -3.54
CA LEU A 60 -11.80 -24.71 -3.55
C LEU A 60 -12.53 -24.81 -2.20
N TYR A 61 -13.76 -25.34 -2.23
CA TYR A 61 -14.76 -25.26 -1.16
C TYR A 61 -14.34 -25.77 0.24
N ASN A 62 -13.20 -26.45 0.39
CA ASN A 62 -12.69 -26.93 1.67
C ASN A 62 -11.28 -26.40 2.03
N LYS A 63 -10.76 -25.44 1.26
CA LYS A 63 -9.46 -24.81 1.53
C LYS A 63 -9.68 -23.33 1.79
N SER A 64 -9.43 -22.88 3.02
CA SER A 64 -9.40 -21.46 3.37
C SER A 64 -7.98 -21.07 3.73
N CYS A 65 -7.49 -19.99 3.13
CA CYS A 65 -6.19 -19.43 3.47
C CYS A 65 -6.39 -18.23 4.39
N ASP A 66 -6.06 -18.41 5.68
CA ASP A 66 -6.17 -17.33 6.67
C ASP A 66 -5.24 -16.17 6.34
N ALA A 67 -4.03 -16.45 5.86
CA ALA A 67 -3.08 -15.44 5.41
C ALA A 67 -3.65 -14.57 4.27
N SER A 68 -4.27 -15.20 3.26
CA SER A 68 -4.95 -14.50 2.15
C SER A 68 -6.11 -13.64 2.66
N ARG A 69 -6.91 -14.18 3.58
CA ARG A 69 -8.04 -13.45 4.19
C ARG A 69 -7.56 -12.24 5.00
N GLN A 70 -6.49 -12.41 5.77
CA GLN A 70 -5.89 -11.36 6.56
C GLN A 70 -5.30 -10.27 5.65
N MET A 71 -4.60 -10.64 4.58
CA MET A 71 -4.11 -9.68 3.58
C MET A 71 -5.25 -8.90 2.95
N GLU A 72 -6.33 -9.57 2.54
CA GLU A 72 -7.46 -8.89 1.91
C GLU A 72 -8.12 -7.90 2.88
N LYS A 73 -8.17 -8.24 4.18
CA LYS A 73 -8.62 -7.33 5.23
C LYS A 73 -7.69 -6.12 5.37
N SER A 74 -6.37 -6.34 5.45
CA SER A 74 -5.36 -5.28 5.52
C SER A 74 -5.43 -4.35 4.31
N TYR A 75 -5.52 -4.91 3.10
CA TYR A 75 -5.64 -4.14 1.86
C TYR A 75 -6.93 -3.31 1.82
N ARG A 76 -8.08 -3.88 2.21
CA ARG A 76 -9.34 -3.12 2.29
C ARG A 76 -9.27 -1.97 3.28
N GLN A 77 -8.60 -2.17 4.41
CA GLN A 77 -8.41 -1.12 5.42
C GLN A 77 -7.46 -0.03 4.94
N TYR A 78 -6.36 -0.41 4.29
CA TYR A 78 -5.46 0.50 3.59
C TYR A 78 -6.21 1.33 2.53
N LYS A 79 -7.02 0.70 1.66
CA LYS A 79 -7.82 1.42 0.65
C LYS A 79 -8.82 2.39 1.26
N LYS A 80 -9.41 2.09 2.43
CA LYS A 80 -10.23 3.05 3.18
C LYS A 80 -9.40 4.23 3.69
N GLN A 81 -8.20 3.96 4.17
CA GLN A 81 -7.27 4.98 4.68
C GLN A 81 -6.87 5.98 3.58
N ILE A 82 -6.56 5.49 2.38
CA ILE A 82 -6.13 6.31 1.24
C ILE A 82 -7.29 6.78 0.35
N LYS A 83 -8.56 6.53 0.73
CA LYS A 83 -9.73 6.80 -0.13
C LYS A 83 -9.86 8.27 -0.55
N ARG A 84 -9.39 9.18 0.30
CA ARG A 84 -9.39 10.63 0.05
C ARG A 84 -8.24 11.09 -0.83
N GLU A 85 -7.21 10.26 -1.01
CA GLU A 85 -6.05 10.67 -1.77
C GLU A 85 -6.42 10.72 -3.25
N SER A 86 -5.83 11.65 -3.98
CA SER A 86 -6.11 11.86 -5.40
C SER A 86 -5.77 10.62 -6.22
N THR A 87 -6.25 10.58 -7.46
CA THR A 87 -5.89 9.53 -8.43
C THR A 87 -4.39 9.42 -8.69
N LYS A 88 -3.61 10.47 -8.39
CA LYS A 88 -2.14 10.47 -8.50
C LYS A 88 -1.45 9.67 -7.39
N HIS A 89 -2.14 9.39 -6.27
CA HIS A 89 -1.55 8.72 -5.11
C HIS A 89 -0.86 7.41 -5.47
N SER A 90 -1.55 6.51 -6.17
CA SER A 90 -0.97 5.23 -6.57
C SER A 90 0.22 5.38 -7.50
N ILE A 91 0.20 6.41 -8.36
CA ILE A 91 1.30 6.70 -9.29
C ILE A 91 2.52 7.16 -8.50
N LEU A 92 2.35 8.10 -7.56
CA LEU A 92 3.44 8.58 -6.71
C LEU A 92 4.02 7.47 -5.83
N VAL A 93 3.16 6.60 -5.26
CA VAL A 93 3.62 5.43 -4.50
C VAL A 93 4.47 4.51 -5.38
N SER A 94 4.06 4.28 -6.63
CA SER A 94 4.84 3.48 -7.58
C SER A 94 6.19 4.12 -7.88
N ILE A 95 6.21 5.41 -8.21
CA ILE A 95 7.46 6.15 -8.51
C ILE A 95 8.41 6.05 -7.31
N VAL A 96 7.95 6.36 -6.10
CA VAL A 96 8.78 6.28 -4.90
C VAL A 96 9.30 4.86 -4.67
N LYS A 97 8.45 3.84 -4.87
CA LYS A 97 8.85 2.43 -4.74
C LYS A 97 9.93 2.06 -5.74
N ASP A 98 9.79 2.49 -6.99
CA ASP A 98 10.73 2.17 -8.07
C ASP A 98 12.07 2.89 -7.88
N GLU A 99 12.05 4.14 -7.42
CA GLU A 99 13.26 4.89 -7.05
C GLU A 99 13.99 4.22 -5.87
N LEU A 100 13.26 3.84 -4.82
CA LEU A 100 13.84 3.12 -3.67
C LEU A 100 14.45 1.78 -4.08
N LYS A 101 13.76 1.00 -4.93
CA LYS A 101 14.27 -0.26 -5.46
C LYS A 101 15.52 -0.04 -6.30
N THR A 102 15.51 0.97 -7.17
CA THR A 102 16.67 1.33 -7.98
C THR A 102 17.87 1.67 -7.09
N ALA A 103 17.66 2.50 -6.06
CA ALA A 103 18.69 2.86 -5.08
C ALA A 103 19.15 1.69 -4.19
N ALA A 104 18.33 0.65 -4.05
CA ALA A 104 18.63 -0.59 -3.34
C ALA A 104 19.34 -1.64 -4.20
N THR A 105 19.43 -1.44 -5.52
CA THR A 105 20.05 -2.41 -6.44
C THR A 105 21.50 -2.71 -6.01
N GLY A 106 21.81 -3.99 -5.84
CA GLY A 106 23.14 -4.45 -5.40
C GLY A 106 23.42 -4.28 -3.91
N LYS A 107 22.45 -3.84 -3.10
CA LYS A 107 22.55 -3.78 -1.64
C LYS A 107 21.78 -4.94 -1.02
N GLU A 108 22.51 -5.78 -0.28
CA GLU A 108 21.91 -6.83 0.54
C GLU A 108 21.29 -6.20 1.81
N ASN A 109 20.25 -6.82 2.37
CA ASN A 109 19.54 -6.37 3.59
C ASN A 109 18.65 -5.13 3.45
N ILE A 110 18.09 -4.90 2.26
CA ILE A 110 17.04 -3.89 2.06
C ILE A 110 15.73 -4.58 1.67
N GLU A 111 14.68 -4.36 2.48
CA GLU A 111 13.33 -4.80 2.18
C GLU A 111 12.46 -3.59 1.87
N ILE A 112 11.78 -3.60 0.71
CA ILE A 112 10.86 -2.55 0.28
C ILE A 112 9.56 -3.22 -0.18
N VAL A 113 8.51 -3.12 0.64
CA VAL A 113 7.20 -3.73 0.38
C VAL A 113 6.07 -2.77 0.74
N GLU A 114 4.88 -3.01 0.21
CA GLU A 114 3.70 -2.23 0.60
C GLU A 114 3.35 -2.46 2.07
N GLY A 115 2.97 -1.39 2.78
CA GLY A 115 2.69 -1.50 4.22
C GLY A 115 1.57 -2.48 4.55
N TYR A 116 0.53 -2.59 3.72
CA TYR A 116 -0.55 -3.56 3.94
C TYR A 116 -0.09 -5.02 3.87
N ARG A 117 1.11 -5.29 3.32
CA ARG A 117 1.69 -6.63 3.22
C ARG A 117 2.46 -7.06 4.46
N VAL A 118 2.72 -6.16 5.40
CA VAL A 118 3.52 -6.44 6.59
C VAL A 118 2.61 -6.82 7.76
N GLU A 119 2.81 -8.01 8.33
CA GLU A 119 1.93 -8.58 9.36
C GLU A 119 1.85 -7.75 10.64
N LYS A 120 2.90 -6.98 10.95
CA LYS A 120 2.94 -6.12 12.14
C LYS A 120 1.88 -5.00 12.14
N PHE A 121 1.33 -4.67 10.97
CA PHE A 121 0.32 -3.62 10.87
C PHE A 121 -1.09 -4.19 10.87
N ASN A 122 -1.94 -3.67 11.77
CA ASN A 122 -3.35 -4.07 11.87
C ASN A 122 -4.32 -2.87 12.00
N LYS A 123 -3.81 -1.67 12.29
CA LYS A 123 -4.64 -0.47 12.51
C LYS A 123 -4.38 0.59 11.44
N HIS A 124 -3.14 1.00 11.27
CA HIS A 124 -2.71 1.96 10.25
C HIS A 124 -1.62 1.35 9.40
N PHE A 125 -1.64 1.68 8.11
CA PHE A 125 -0.74 1.09 7.13
C PHE A 125 0.05 2.20 6.46
N PRO A 126 1.39 2.14 6.42
CA PRO A 126 2.13 3.03 5.53
C PRO A 126 1.85 2.64 4.07
N ASP A 127 2.11 3.54 3.13
CA ASP A 127 2.07 3.19 1.71
C ASP A 127 3.20 2.20 1.39
N LEU A 128 4.41 2.48 1.89
CA LEU A 128 5.55 1.60 1.80
C LEU A 128 6.19 1.39 3.18
N TYR A 129 6.53 0.15 3.45
CA TYR A 129 7.42 -0.26 4.52
C TYR A 129 8.82 -0.48 3.95
N VAL A 130 9.80 0.15 4.58
CA VAL A 130 11.21 0.02 4.19
C VAL A 130 12.00 -0.44 5.40
N CYS A 131 12.79 -1.50 5.25
CA CYS A 131 13.73 -1.97 6.26
C CYS A 131 15.14 -1.97 5.68
N ILE A 132 16.10 -1.39 6.41
CA ILE A 132 17.53 -1.38 6.04
C ILE A 132 18.29 -1.80 7.29
N GLY A 133 18.79 -3.04 7.28
CA GLY A 133 19.44 -3.64 8.45
C GLY A 133 18.48 -3.72 9.63
N SER A 134 18.74 -2.94 10.69
CA SER A 134 17.93 -2.91 11.92
C SER A 134 16.98 -1.72 12.01
N ARG A 135 16.92 -0.88 10.98
CA ARG A 135 16.10 0.34 10.98
C ARG A 135 14.91 0.16 10.05
N GLU A 136 13.77 0.67 10.50
CA GLU A 136 12.49 0.51 9.87
C GLU A 136 11.85 1.87 9.61
N TRP A 137 11.31 2.06 8.40
CA TRP A 137 10.65 3.30 7.99
C TRP A 137 9.24 3.05 7.49
N ALA A 138 8.35 3.96 7.85
CA ALA A 138 6.98 4.06 7.37
C ALA A 138 6.89 5.23 6.38
N PHE A 139 6.88 4.94 5.08
CA PHE A 139 6.66 5.95 4.04
C PHE A 139 5.16 6.14 3.81
N THR A 140 4.71 7.38 3.88
CA THR A 140 3.35 7.76 3.50
C THR A 140 3.37 8.95 2.57
N ILE A 141 2.57 8.89 1.51
CA ILE A 141 2.33 9.97 0.56
C ILE A 141 0.97 10.60 0.85
N LEU A 142 0.92 11.91 0.89
CA LEU A 142 -0.31 12.70 0.98
C LEU A 142 -0.41 13.57 -0.27
N THR A 143 -1.55 13.47 -0.96
CA THR A 143 -1.77 14.15 -2.23
C THR A 143 -2.90 15.17 -2.18
N GLU A 144 -3.89 14.96 -1.31
CA GLU A 144 -4.93 15.95 -1.05
C GLU A 144 -4.71 16.58 0.32
N LEU A 145 -4.14 17.79 0.27
CA LEU A 145 -4.06 18.69 1.41
C LEU A 145 -4.81 19.99 1.07
N THR A 146 -5.81 20.37 1.87
CA THR A 146 -6.62 21.60 1.66
C THR A 146 -6.70 22.44 2.94
N GLU A 147 -6.75 23.77 2.84
CA GLU A 147 -6.80 24.65 4.04
C GLU A 147 -8.03 24.42 4.95
N ASN A 148 -9.13 23.89 4.41
CA ASN A 148 -10.36 23.56 5.14
C ASN A 148 -10.27 22.24 5.94
N GLU A 149 -9.04 21.78 6.20
CA GLU A 149 -8.80 20.54 6.90
C GLU A 149 -9.34 20.55 8.32
N ASN A 150 -10.38 19.75 8.48
CA ASN A 150 -11.06 19.48 9.72
C ASN A 150 -10.10 18.87 10.75
N ASN A 151 -10.26 19.18 12.04
CA ASN A 151 -9.52 18.60 13.17
C ASN A 151 -9.39 17.06 13.08
N THR A 152 -10.35 16.39 12.46
CA THR A 152 -10.33 14.95 12.17
C THR A 152 -9.12 14.51 11.33
N TYR A 153 -8.68 15.29 10.34
CA TYR A 153 -7.52 14.97 9.50
C TYR A 153 -6.24 15.03 10.33
N ALA A 154 -6.03 16.14 11.03
CA ALA A 154 -4.88 16.35 11.90
C ALA A 154 -4.80 15.25 12.97
N ARG A 155 -5.94 14.91 13.57
CA ARG A 155 -6.05 13.78 14.50
C ARG A 155 -5.68 12.45 13.85
N ASN A 156 -6.21 12.13 12.67
CA ASN A 156 -5.87 10.90 11.97
C ASN A 156 -4.38 10.83 11.59
N PHE A 157 -3.78 11.96 11.20
CA PHE A 157 -2.34 12.05 10.93
C PHE A 157 -1.52 11.74 12.19
N ARG A 158 -1.84 12.39 13.31
CA ARG A 158 -1.23 12.12 14.62
C ARG A 158 -1.36 10.67 15.05
N GLU A 159 -2.57 10.11 14.96
CA GLU A 159 -2.84 8.72 15.34
C GLU A 159 -1.99 7.74 14.51
N ARG A 160 -1.83 8.01 13.20
CA ARG A 160 -0.97 7.20 12.33
C ARG A 160 0.50 7.36 12.70
N HIS A 161 0.96 8.58 12.92
CA HIS A 161 2.35 8.86 13.28
C HIS A 161 2.74 8.18 14.59
N HIS A 162 1.92 8.35 15.64
CA HIS A 162 2.13 7.67 16.92
C HIS A 162 2.09 6.16 16.78
N TYR A 163 1.12 5.62 16.02
CA TYR A 163 1.07 4.18 15.77
C TYR A 163 2.35 3.66 15.11
N PHE A 164 2.93 4.38 14.14
CA PHE A 164 4.20 3.96 13.52
C PHE A 164 5.37 4.03 14.51
N GLN A 165 5.44 5.08 15.33
CA GLN A 165 6.45 5.20 16.39
C GLN A 165 6.34 4.09 17.43
N GLU A 166 5.13 3.76 17.87
CA GLU A 166 4.85 2.66 18.81
C GLU A 166 5.26 1.30 18.24
N ASN A 167 5.23 1.15 16.92
CA ASN A 167 5.72 -0.04 16.22
C ASN A 167 7.21 0.03 15.87
N GLY A 168 7.95 1.02 16.39
CA GLY A 168 9.40 1.15 16.21
C GLY A 168 9.85 1.75 14.87
N LEU A 169 8.93 2.31 14.08
CA LEU A 169 9.25 2.88 12.77
C LEU A 169 9.51 4.38 12.82
N GLU A 170 10.48 4.81 12.01
CA GLU A 170 10.63 6.20 11.65
C GLU A 170 9.64 6.57 10.54
N SER A 171 8.80 7.58 10.75
CA SER A 171 7.83 8.00 9.72
C SER A 171 8.45 8.98 8.74
N ILE A 172 8.28 8.72 7.45
CA ILE A 172 8.61 9.65 6.36
C ILE A 172 7.30 10.02 5.66
N TRP A 173 6.97 11.31 5.68
CA TRP A 173 5.78 11.86 5.05
C TRP A 173 6.17 12.65 3.81
N LEU A 174 5.62 12.27 2.67
CA LEU A 174 5.82 12.94 1.39
C LEU A 174 4.54 13.67 1.00
N PHE A 175 4.68 14.91 0.53
CA PHE A 175 3.54 15.77 0.21
C PHE A 175 3.59 16.19 -1.26
N ASP A 176 2.50 15.96 -2.01
CA ASP A 176 2.38 16.48 -3.37
C ASP A 176 2.11 17.98 -3.35
N LYS A 177 3.16 18.76 -3.65
CA LYS A 177 3.12 20.23 -3.70
C LYS A 177 2.27 20.81 -4.84
N ALA A 178 1.80 20.01 -5.80
CA ALA A 178 1.01 20.53 -6.93
C ALA A 178 -0.30 21.19 -6.47
N ASN A 179 -0.90 20.74 -5.36
CA ASN A 179 -2.06 21.38 -4.74
C ASN A 179 -1.70 22.57 -3.83
N PHE A 180 -0.41 22.79 -3.53
CA PHE A 180 0.07 23.84 -2.63
C PHE A 180 0.31 25.18 -3.35
N ALA A 181 0.56 25.17 -4.66
CA ALA A 181 0.97 26.37 -5.40
C ALA A 181 -0.18 27.38 -5.64
N THR A 182 -1.43 26.94 -5.55
CA THR A 182 -2.62 27.78 -5.78
C THR A 182 -3.01 28.64 -4.58
N GLU A 183 -2.49 28.37 -3.38
CA GLU A 183 -3.00 28.97 -2.14
C GLU A 183 -1.85 29.56 -1.30
N LYS A 184 -1.45 30.78 -1.67
CA LYS A 184 -0.40 31.58 -0.99
C LYS A 184 -0.84 32.21 0.35
N ASN A 185 -2.05 31.92 0.84
CA ASN A 185 -2.71 32.81 1.81
C ASN A 185 -3.61 32.06 2.83
N LYS A 186 -3.08 31.11 3.60
CA LYS A 186 -3.21 31.03 5.08
C LYS A 186 -2.50 29.78 5.61
N ARG A 187 -1.93 29.92 6.81
CA ARG A 187 -1.29 28.84 7.57
C ARG A 187 -2.37 27.93 8.15
N SER A 188 -2.60 26.76 7.53
CA SER A 188 -3.53 25.76 8.09
C SER A 188 -2.90 25.07 9.30
N LEU A 189 -3.68 24.84 10.37
CA LEU A 189 -3.25 24.16 11.61
C LEU A 189 -2.70 22.75 11.33
N VAL A 190 -3.25 22.07 10.32
CA VAL A 190 -2.79 20.74 9.90
C VAL A 190 -1.43 20.81 9.25
N MET A 191 -1.13 21.84 8.45
CA MET A 191 0.20 22.05 7.87
C MET A 191 1.25 22.27 8.96
N TRP A 192 0.93 23.04 10.00
CA TRP A 192 1.85 23.27 11.12
C TRP A 192 2.14 21.99 11.90
N GLU A 193 1.11 21.18 12.14
CA GLU A 193 1.25 19.90 12.82
C GLU A 193 2.03 18.88 11.98
N ILE A 194 1.79 18.85 10.68
CA ILE A 194 2.54 18.06 9.72
C ILE A 194 4.01 18.50 9.67
N GLU A 195 4.27 19.80 9.52
CA GLU A 195 5.62 20.36 9.48
C GLU A 195 6.36 20.07 10.79
N TYR A 196 5.70 20.28 11.94
CA TYR A 196 6.27 19.96 13.25
C TYR A 196 6.62 18.47 13.39
N LEU A 197 5.71 17.56 13.02
CA LEU A 197 5.92 16.11 13.15
C LEU A 197 6.86 15.53 12.08
N SER A 198 6.99 16.18 10.93
CA SER A 198 7.92 15.79 9.86
C SER A 198 9.29 16.46 10.00
N SER A 199 9.39 17.55 10.77
CA SER A 199 10.67 18.17 11.11
C SER A 199 11.44 17.29 12.11
N ARG A 200 12.69 16.98 11.76
CA ARG A 200 13.66 16.39 12.68
C ARG A 200 14.77 17.40 12.84
N GLU A 201 15.21 17.63 14.07
CA GLU A 201 16.56 18.15 14.30
C GLU A 201 17.55 17.02 13.98
N SER A 202 18.32 17.20 12.93
CA SER A 202 19.49 16.37 12.66
C SER A 202 20.65 16.82 13.56
N LYS A 203 21.65 15.96 13.76
CA LYS A 203 22.90 16.37 14.43
C LYS A 203 23.63 17.49 13.68
N GLU A 204 23.32 17.67 12.40
CA GLU A 204 23.89 18.70 11.54
C GLU A 204 23.19 20.06 11.74
N ASP A 205 21.99 20.10 12.31
CA ASP A 205 21.25 21.33 12.63
C ASP A 205 21.69 21.98 13.96
N LEU A 206 22.52 21.29 14.74
CA LEU A 206 23.08 21.78 16.02
C LEU A 206 24.40 22.56 15.84
N HIS A 207 24.83 22.80 14.59
CA HIS A 207 26.07 23.51 14.25
C HIS A 207 25.85 24.76 13.41
#